data_AF-A0A5R9QW35-F1
#
_entry.id   AF-A0A5R9QW35-F1
#
_cell.length_a   1.000
_cell.length_b   1.000
_cell.length_c   1.000
_cell.angle_alpha   90.00
_cell.angle_beta   90.00
_cell.angle_gamma   90.00
#
_symmetry.space_group_name_H-M   'P 1'
#
loop_
_entity.id
_entity.type
_entity.pdbx_description
1 polymer ?
#
loop_
_entity_poly.entity_id
_entity_poly.type
_entity_poly.pdbx_seq_one_letter_code
_entity_poly.pdbx_strand_id
1 'polypeptide(L)'
;MRSARTVLSENFFRRFRSCFEPYLGPLGIDPQVLERADVEIPGEQYVALWEAAAQSSPSVGIELGIQTEADDFGALGHALYCAPSVEKALKTLQQFIVVFAQESMFDYELDGRELIVEYQVTIPTVVQRRQDAEFAITSVLRMLNLITSSNLRPTRMDFEHERPADTSVHKQVFQCPLYFNQPSNRIHFPLETLQLPVVRGNERLYRALEPYLERERQQRAVSDELLSQVTRMIAAEMSSGAPSLDEISEQLNLSRRTLQRRLKEHGIEYSSLVEDVRRELALAYIKDSDYSMTEISLLVGYAESGSFTRAFRRWTGHSPQQYRSTTLPRS
;
A
#
# COMPACT_ATOMS: atom_id res chain seq x y z
N MET A 1 -11.53 5.74 2.55
CA MET A 1 -11.32 6.21 1.17
C MET A 1 -10.74 5.05 0.39
N ARG A 2 -11.28 4.66 -0.77
CA ARG A 2 -10.56 3.67 -1.60
C ARG A 2 -9.21 4.29 -1.89
N SER A 3 -8.13 3.59 -1.56
CA SER A 3 -6.81 4.18 -1.70
C SER A 3 -6.58 4.56 -3.15
N ALA A 4 -6.39 5.86 -3.38
CA ALA A 4 -5.98 6.44 -4.65
C ALA A 4 -4.56 6.00 -5.04
N ARG A 5 -3.86 5.39 -4.08
CA ARG A 5 -2.51 4.90 -4.18
C ARG A 5 -2.52 3.42 -4.57
N THR A 6 -1.60 3.09 -5.44
CA THR A 6 -1.61 1.82 -6.15
C THR A 6 -0.30 1.07 -5.96
N VAL A 7 -0.37 -0.22 -6.32
CA VAL A 7 0.76 -1.11 -6.48
C VAL A 7 0.86 -1.47 -7.95
N LEU A 8 2.04 -1.33 -8.55
CA LEU A 8 2.30 -1.80 -9.91
C LEU A 8 2.32 -3.33 -9.93
N SER A 9 1.70 -3.92 -10.95
CA SER A 9 1.68 -5.36 -11.13
C SER A 9 3.05 -5.92 -11.46
N GLU A 10 3.84 -5.17 -12.25
CA GLU A 10 5.11 -5.61 -12.81
C GLU A 10 4.99 -7.04 -13.39
N ASN A 11 6.04 -7.85 -13.33
CA ASN A 11 5.94 -9.25 -13.78
C ASN A 11 5.43 -10.20 -12.69
N PHE A 12 5.20 -9.72 -11.47
CA PHE A 12 4.91 -10.52 -10.29
C PHE A 12 3.65 -11.37 -10.48
N PHE A 13 2.51 -10.74 -10.77
CA PHE A 13 1.23 -11.44 -10.91
C PHE A 13 1.17 -12.38 -12.11
N ARG A 14 1.92 -12.08 -13.17
CA ARG A 14 2.07 -12.98 -14.32
C ARG A 14 2.84 -14.24 -13.95
N ARG A 15 3.93 -14.11 -13.20
CA ARG A 15 4.76 -15.23 -12.74
C ARG A 15 4.03 -16.13 -11.75
N PHE A 16 3.28 -15.54 -10.82
CA PHE A 16 2.52 -16.24 -9.79
C PHE A 16 1.03 -16.36 -10.11
N ARG A 17 0.66 -16.41 -11.40
CA ARG A 17 -0.73 -16.42 -11.87
C ARG A 17 -1.62 -17.39 -11.12
N SER A 18 -1.20 -18.65 -11.01
CA SER A 18 -2.00 -19.72 -10.40
C SER A 18 -2.39 -19.43 -8.95
N CYS A 19 -1.62 -18.58 -8.26
CA CYS A 19 -1.86 -18.20 -6.88
C CYS A 19 -2.96 -17.13 -6.74
N PHE A 20 -3.08 -16.22 -7.71
CA PHE A 20 -3.90 -15.01 -7.59
C PHE A 20 -5.12 -14.98 -8.52
N GLU A 21 -5.05 -15.63 -9.68
CA GLU A 21 -6.12 -15.67 -10.69
C GLU A 21 -7.51 -16.05 -10.12
N PRO A 22 -7.64 -17.04 -9.21
CA PRO A 22 -8.94 -17.41 -8.65
C PRO A 22 -9.65 -16.29 -7.85
N TYR A 23 -8.90 -15.28 -7.39
CA TYR A 23 -9.38 -14.28 -6.44
C TYR A 23 -9.62 -12.89 -7.07
N LEU A 24 -9.20 -12.68 -8.32
CA LEU A 24 -9.31 -11.37 -8.99
C LEU A 24 -10.76 -10.91 -9.17
N GLY A 25 -11.62 -11.78 -9.71
CA GLY A 25 -13.02 -11.48 -9.98
C GLY A 25 -13.81 -11.07 -8.73
N PRO A 26 -13.79 -11.87 -7.63
CA PRO A 26 -14.43 -11.50 -6.36
C PRO A 26 -13.97 -10.18 -5.76
N LEU A 27 -12.72 -9.77 -5.99
CA LEU A 27 -12.14 -8.52 -5.48
C LEU A 27 -12.30 -7.33 -6.44
N GLY A 28 -12.87 -7.56 -7.63
CA GLY A 28 -13.03 -6.53 -8.66
C GLY A 28 -11.71 -6.01 -9.22
N ILE A 29 -10.70 -6.89 -9.31
CA ILE A 29 -9.39 -6.58 -9.91
C ILE A 29 -9.42 -6.97 -11.38
N ASP A 30 -8.94 -6.08 -12.25
CA ASP A 30 -8.88 -6.33 -13.70
C ASP A 30 -7.90 -7.49 -14.00
N PRO A 31 -8.34 -8.57 -14.70
CA PRO A 31 -7.48 -9.67 -15.10
C PRO A 31 -6.24 -9.27 -15.92
N GLN A 32 -6.22 -8.08 -16.53
CA GLN A 32 -5.03 -7.54 -17.22
C GLN A 32 -3.79 -7.49 -16.33
N VAL A 33 -3.95 -7.45 -15.01
CA VAL A 33 -2.86 -7.55 -14.02
C VAL A 33 -1.98 -8.81 -14.24
N LEU A 34 -2.55 -9.88 -14.79
CA LEU A 34 -1.85 -11.15 -15.06
C LEU A 34 -1.08 -11.15 -16.39
N GLU A 35 -1.28 -10.13 -17.23
CA GLU A 35 -0.73 -10.07 -18.60
C GLU A 35 0.26 -8.91 -18.76
N ARG A 36 -0.04 -7.78 -18.13
CA ARG A 36 0.63 -6.50 -18.29
C ARG A 36 1.35 -6.09 -17.02
N ALA A 37 2.56 -5.56 -17.19
CA ALA A 37 3.40 -5.08 -16.10
C ALA A 37 3.08 -3.64 -15.64
N ASP A 38 2.40 -2.88 -16.49
CA ASP A 38 2.07 -1.47 -16.27
C ASP A 38 0.66 -1.27 -15.68
N VAL A 39 0.06 -2.35 -15.14
CA VAL A 39 -1.27 -2.27 -14.51
C VAL A 39 -1.12 -1.90 -13.05
N GLU A 40 -1.88 -0.91 -12.63
CA GLU A 40 -1.93 -0.45 -11.25
C GLU A 40 -3.13 -1.06 -10.51
N ILE A 41 -2.88 -1.57 -9.31
CA ILE A 41 -3.88 -2.16 -8.43
C ILE A 41 -4.07 -1.23 -7.22
N PRO A 42 -5.29 -0.80 -6.88
CA PRO A 42 -5.56 -0.09 -5.64
C PRO A 42 -5.00 -0.84 -4.42
N GLY A 43 -4.32 -0.13 -3.51
CA GLY A 43 -3.59 -0.76 -2.39
C GLY A 43 -4.47 -1.68 -1.53
N GLU A 44 -5.72 -1.28 -1.25
CA GLU A 44 -6.67 -2.12 -0.52
C GLU A 44 -6.99 -3.44 -1.24
N GLN A 45 -7.15 -3.39 -2.57
CA GLN A 45 -7.39 -4.58 -3.38
C GLN A 45 -6.15 -5.48 -3.46
N TYR A 46 -4.96 -4.88 -3.57
CA TYR A 46 -3.70 -5.60 -3.57
C TYR A 46 -3.48 -6.38 -2.27
N VAL A 47 -3.69 -5.76 -1.10
CA VAL A 47 -3.54 -6.47 0.18
C VAL A 47 -4.65 -7.51 0.38
N ALA A 48 -5.89 -7.18 -0.01
CA ALA A 48 -6.99 -8.14 0.03
C ALA A 48 -6.73 -9.37 -0.85
N LEU A 49 -6.05 -9.20 -1.99
CA LEU A 49 -5.67 -10.28 -2.89
C LEU A 49 -4.67 -11.25 -2.23
N TRP A 50 -3.70 -10.72 -1.49
CA TRP A 50 -2.77 -11.52 -0.69
C TRP A 50 -3.48 -12.34 0.40
N GLU A 51 -4.37 -11.71 1.16
CA GLU A 51 -5.14 -12.40 2.20
C GLU A 51 -6.11 -13.43 1.60
N ALA A 52 -6.67 -13.16 0.41
CA ALA A 52 -7.50 -14.11 -0.30
C ALA A 52 -6.71 -15.35 -0.74
N ALA A 53 -5.47 -15.17 -1.24
CA ALA A 53 -4.58 -16.27 -1.61
C ALA A 53 -4.23 -17.19 -0.44
N ALA A 54 -4.27 -16.67 0.79
CA ALA A 54 -4.04 -17.46 2.01
C ALA A 54 -5.03 -18.62 2.20
N GLN A 55 -6.20 -18.56 1.56
CA GLN A 55 -7.20 -19.63 1.59
C GLN A 55 -6.68 -20.94 0.99
N SER A 56 -5.79 -20.86 0.00
CA SER A 56 -5.17 -22.04 -0.62
C SER A 56 -3.79 -22.35 -0.04
N SER A 57 -3.03 -21.33 0.36
CA SER A 57 -1.74 -21.51 1.05
C SER A 57 -1.61 -20.54 2.24
N PRO A 58 -1.74 -21.03 3.50
CA PRO A 58 -1.68 -20.18 4.69
C PRO A 58 -0.36 -19.42 4.94
N SER A 59 0.70 -19.77 4.20
CA SER A 59 2.03 -19.16 4.26
C SER A 59 2.46 -18.59 2.90
N VAL A 60 1.50 -18.30 2.02
CA VAL A 60 1.74 -17.80 0.65
C VAL A 60 2.72 -16.62 0.61
N GLY A 61 2.65 -15.69 1.57
CA GLY A 61 3.55 -14.54 1.65
C GLY A 61 5.02 -14.99 1.71
N ILE A 62 5.34 -15.87 2.65
CA ILE A 62 6.70 -16.41 2.81
C ILE A 62 7.09 -17.27 1.61
N GLU A 63 6.19 -18.14 1.15
CA GLU A 63 6.45 -19.08 0.04
C GLU A 63 6.78 -18.35 -1.27
N LEU A 64 6.06 -17.28 -1.59
CA LEU A 64 6.37 -16.45 -2.75
C LEU A 64 7.58 -15.56 -2.49
N GLY A 65 7.74 -15.04 -1.26
CA GLY A 65 8.87 -14.20 -0.86
C GLY A 65 10.22 -14.86 -1.07
N ILE A 66 10.36 -16.16 -0.77
CA ILE A 66 11.61 -16.91 -1.01
C ILE A 66 11.89 -17.17 -2.49
N GLN A 67 10.91 -16.97 -3.37
CA GLN A 67 11.02 -17.23 -4.82
C GLN A 67 11.21 -15.95 -5.63
N THR A 68 11.09 -14.77 -5.02
CA THR A 68 11.17 -13.48 -5.72
C THR A 68 12.47 -13.28 -6.50
N GLU A 69 12.33 -12.58 -7.62
CA GLU A 69 13.38 -12.19 -8.55
C GLU A 69 13.30 -10.68 -8.84
N ALA A 70 14.34 -10.13 -9.47
CA ALA A 70 14.40 -8.71 -9.80
C ALA A 70 13.22 -8.28 -10.70
N ASP A 71 12.88 -9.09 -11.70
CA ASP A 71 11.84 -8.82 -12.68
C ASP A 71 10.44 -8.69 -12.06
N ASP A 72 10.22 -9.28 -10.88
CA ASP A 72 8.93 -9.19 -10.17
C ASP A 72 8.64 -7.76 -9.67
N PHE A 73 9.69 -6.94 -9.50
CA PHE A 73 9.59 -5.55 -9.04
C PHE A 73 10.07 -4.55 -10.10
N GLY A 74 10.16 -4.98 -11.36
CA GLY A 74 10.55 -4.14 -12.49
C GLY A 74 11.88 -3.41 -12.29
N ALA A 75 11.90 -2.13 -12.63
CA ALA A 75 13.11 -1.31 -12.54
C ALA A 75 13.66 -1.17 -11.10
N LEU A 76 12.76 -1.15 -10.10
CA LEU A 76 13.16 -1.12 -8.69
C LEU A 76 13.91 -2.40 -8.34
N GLY A 77 13.36 -3.57 -8.67
CA GLY A 77 13.99 -4.86 -8.44
C GLY A 77 15.37 -4.96 -9.11
N HIS A 78 15.49 -4.54 -10.37
CA HIS A 78 16.79 -4.53 -11.03
C HIS A 78 17.80 -3.60 -10.36
N ALA A 79 17.39 -2.41 -9.90
CA ALA A 79 18.28 -1.50 -9.20
C ALA A 79 18.76 -2.09 -7.87
N LEU A 80 17.87 -2.71 -7.10
CA LEU A 80 18.21 -3.39 -5.85
C LEU A 80 19.25 -4.49 -6.07
N TYR A 81 19.08 -5.30 -7.12
CA TYR A 81 19.95 -6.43 -7.41
C TYR A 81 21.30 -6.01 -8.02
N CYS A 82 21.36 -4.84 -8.65
CA CYS A 82 22.58 -4.27 -9.22
C CYS A 82 23.34 -3.36 -8.24
N ALA A 83 22.79 -3.10 -7.05
CA ALA A 83 23.36 -2.16 -6.09
C ALA A 83 24.82 -2.53 -5.74
N PRO A 84 25.72 -1.54 -5.59
CA PRO A 84 27.14 -1.80 -5.35
C PRO A 84 27.47 -2.23 -3.90
N SER A 85 26.51 -2.11 -2.97
CA SER A 85 26.66 -2.53 -1.58
C SER A 85 25.29 -2.86 -0.96
N VAL A 86 25.30 -3.60 0.15
CA VAL A 86 24.08 -3.87 0.93
C VAL A 86 23.43 -2.56 1.40
N GLU A 87 24.23 -1.62 1.91
CA GLU A 87 23.72 -0.32 2.33
C GLU A 87 23.02 0.43 1.18
N LYS A 88 23.61 0.40 -0.02
CA LYS A 88 23.02 1.08 -1.18
C LYS A 88 21.73 0.38 -1.60
N ALA A 89 21.65 -0.95 -1.56
CA ALA A 89 20.40 -1.68 -1.81
C ALA A 89 19.29 -1.29 -0.83
N LEU A 90 19.60 -1.22 0.47
CA LEU A 90 18.63 -0.82 1.50
C LEU A 90 18.16 0.63 1.34
N LYS A 91 19.08 1.56 1.06
CA LYS A 91 18.74 2.95 0.72
C LYS A 91 17.86 3.04 -0.52
N THR A 92 18.16 2.28 -1.56
CA THR A 92 17.34 2.20 -2.79
C THR A 92 15.94 1.69 -2.46
N LEU A 93 15.83 0.64 -1.62
CA LEU A 93 14.54 0.10 -1.22
C LEU A 93 13.71 1.14 -0.45
N GLN A 94 14.30 1.75 0.58
CA GLN A 94 13.66 2.81 1.37
C GLN A 94 13.19 3.98 0.50
N GLN A 95 14.03 4.47 -0.41
CA GLN A 95 13.73 5.66 -1.20
C GLN A 95 12.72 5.41 -2.33
N PHE A 96 12.79 4.23 -2.96
CA PHE A 96 12.10 3.97 -4.22
C PHE A 96 10.99 2.92 -4.10
N ILE A 97 10.70 2.37 -2.92
CA ILE A 97 9.54 1.46 -2.74
C ILE A 97 8.24 2.07 -3.26
N VAL A 98 8.05 3.38 -3.12
CA VAL A 98 6.88 4.12 -3.63
C VAL A 98 6.70 3.97 -5.14
N VAL A 99 7.78 3.73 -5.90
CA VAL A 99 7.71 3.43 -7.35
C VAL A 99 6.91 2.16 -7.60
N PHE A 100 7.08 1.14 -6.76
CA PHE A 100 6.34 -0.12 -6.84
C PHE A 100 4.99 -0.03 -6.10
N ALA A 101 5.00 0.36 -4.82
CA ALA A 101 3.83 0.37 -3.93
C ALA A 101 3.77 1.67 -3.11
N GLN A 102 2.78 2.51 -3.39
CA GLN A 102 2.68 3.86 -2.80
C GLN A 102 2.34 3.90 -1.30
N GLU A 103 1.76 2.83 -0.74
CA GLU A 103 1.44 2.71 0.70
C GLU A 103 2.22 1.59 1.40
N SER A 104 3.41 1.33 0.90
CA SER A 104 4.40 0.45 1.52
C SER A 104 5.58 1.30 1.98
N MET A 105 5.98 1.14 3.23
CA MET A 105 7.15 1.80 3.80
C MET A 105 8.21 0.75 4.15
N PHE A 106 9.43 1.02 3.72
CA PHE A 106 10.62 0.39 4.27
C PHE A 106 11.46 1.43 4.97
N ASP A 107 11.97 1.08 6.15
CA ASP A 107 13.01 1.83 6.83
C ASP A 107 14.11 0.88 7.27
N TYR A 108 15.28 1.42 7.58
CA TYR A 108 16.32 0.66 8.24
C TYR A 108 17.08 1.51 9.27
N GLU A 109 17.35 0.90 10.42
CA GLU A 109 18.06 1.53 11.52
C GLU A 109 19.34 0.74 11.85
N LEU A 110 20.35 1.47 12.34
CA LEU A 110 21.61 0.91 12.83
C LEU A 110 21.64 1.09 14.35
N ASP A 111 21.29 0.05 15.09
CA ASP A 111 21.33 0.06 16.55
C ASP A 111 22.64 -0.54 17.05
N GLY A 112 23.76 0.19 16.89
CA GLY A 112 25.10 -0.02 17.47
C GLY A 112 25.83 -1.38 17.25
N ARG A 113 25.08 -2.44 16.95
CA ARG A 113 25.42 -3.86 16.89
C ARG A 113 24.54 -4.60 15.89
N GLU A 114 23.34 -4.08 15.61
CA GLU A 114 22.40 -4.70 14.67
C GLU A 114 22.02 -3.73 13.55
N LEU A 115 21.78 -4.32 12.37
CA LEU A 115 21.06 -3.71 11.27
C LEU A 115 19.61 -4.21 11.36
N ILE A 116 18.66 -3.29 11.45
CA ILE A 116 17.24 -3.62 11.55
C ILE A 116 16.56 -3.05 10.31
N VAL A 117 15.84 -3.88 9.57
CA VAL A 117 15.00 -3.44 8.44
C VAL A 117 13.55 -3.61 8.83
N GLU A 118 12.76 -2.55 8.68
CA GLU A 118 11.36 -2.47 9.06
C GLU A 118 10.47 -2.34 7.82
N TYR A 119 9.33 -3.03 7.85
CA TYR A 119 8.30 -2.94 6.83
C TYR A 119 6.92 -2.64 7.44
N GLN A 120 6.20 -1.71 6.83
CA GLN A 120 4.82 -1.42 7.19
C GLN A 120 3.96 -1.11 5.95
N VAL A 121 2.73 -1.59 5.97
CA VAL A 121 1.65 -1.10 5.12
C VAL A 121 1.01 0.12 5.79
N THR A 122 1.01 1.26 5.12
CA THR A 122 0.55 2.54 5.69
C THR A 122 -0.92 2.86 5.38
N ILE A 123 -1.64 1.90 4.78
CA ILE A 123 -3.08 2.01 4.47
C ILE A 123 -3.90 1.93 5.77
N PRO A 124 -4.58 3.01 6.22
CA PRO A 124 -5.25 3.01 7.52
C PRO A 124 -6.47 2.08 7.62
N THR A 125 -7.10 1.80 6.47
CA THR A 125 -8.31 0.96 6.36
C THR A 125 -8.00 -0.54 6.32
N VAL A 126 -6.75 -0.92 6.11
CA VAL A 126 -6.34 -2.32 5.96
C VAL A 126 -5.79 -2.85 7.29
N VAL A 127 -6.60 -3.70 7.93
CA VAL A 127 -6.26 -4.35 9.21
C VAL A 127 -5.59 -5.71 8.99
N GLN A 128 -6.07 -6.49 8.02
CA GLN A 128 -5.49 -7.80 7.68
C GLN A 128 -4.47 -7.60 6.55
N ARG A 129 -3.19 -7.76 6.90
CA ARG A 129 -2.04 -7.48 6.02
C ARG A 129 -0.87 -8.43 6.25
N ARG A 130 -1.17 -9.60 6.83
CA ARG A 130 -0.16 -10.58 7.25
C ARG A 130 0.62 -11.10 6.05
N GLN A 131 -0.05 -11.52 4.99
CA GLN A 131 0.60 -12.18 3.86
C GLN A 131 1.50 -11.24 3.08
N ASP A 132 1.07 -9.99 2.88
CA ASP A 132 1.90 -8.96 2.25
C ASP A 132 3.10 -8.59 3.13
N ALA A 133 2.92 -8.46 4.45
CA ALA A 133 4.03 -8.22 5.37
C ALA A 133 5.05 -9.38 5.39
N GLU A 134 4.57 -10.63 5.46
CA GLU A 134 5.40 -11.83 5.37
C GLU A 134 6.15 -11.89 4.03
N PHE A 135 5.49 -11.56 2.93
CA PHE A 135 6.10 -11.46 1.59
C PHE A 135 7.20 -10.41 1.54
N ALA A 136 6.92 -9.19 2.00
CA ALA A 136 7.82 -8.05 1.94
C ALA A 136 9.14 -8.34 2.69
N ILE A 137 9.07 -8.78 3.95
CA ILE A 137 10.27 -9.04 4.76
C ILE A 137 11.05 -10.29 4.29
N THR A 138 10.35 -11.29 3.76
CA THR A 138 11.00 -12.47 3.16
C THR A 138 11.72 -12.09 1.87
N SER A 139 11.14 -11.20 1.07
CA SER A 139 11.74 -10.68 -0.16
C SER A 139 13.01 -9.87 0.13
N VAL A 140 13.07 -9.13 1.23
CA VAL A 140 14.32 -8.47 1.70
C VAL A 140 15.40 -9.50 1.99
N LEU A 141 15.10 -10.55 2.79
CA LEU A 141 16.07 -11.61 3.08
C LEU A 141 16.56 -12.30 1.80
N ARG A 142 15.64 -12.62 0.89
CA ARG A 142 15.93 -13.23 -0.41
C ARG A 142 16.84 -12.34 -1.27
N MET A 143 16.50 -11.06 -1.39
CA MET A 143 17.30 -10.06 -2.12
C MET A 143 18.72 -10.00 -1.56
N LEU A 144 18.87 -9.85 -0.24
CA LEU A 144 20.18 -9.77 0.40
C LEU A 144 21.02 -11.03 0.18
N ASN A 145 20.40 -12.22 0.27
CA ASN A 145 21.06 -13.49 -0.06
C ASN A 145 21.53 -13.55 -1.51
N LEU A 146 20.72 -13.07 -2.47
CA LEU A 146 21.08 -13.11 -3.88
C LEU A 146 22.20 -12.14 -4.24
N ILE A 147 22.19 -10.91 -3.73
CA ILE A 147 23.23 -9.92 -4.04
C ILE A 147 24.57 -10.26 -3.39
N THR A 148 24.55 -10.81 -2.17
CA THR A 148 25.76 -11.22 -1.43
C THR A 148 26.20 -12.66 -1.75
N SER A 149 25.38 -13.42 -2.47
CA SER A 149 25.56 -14.89 -2.65
C SER A 149 25.80 -15.62 -1.33
N SER A 150 25.15 -15.15 -0.25
CA SER A 150 25.28 -15.69 1.10
C SER A 150 23.98 -16.37 1.53
N ASN A 151 24.07 -17.13 2.62
CA ASN A 151 22.90 -17.67 3.32
C ASN A 151 22.76 -16.97 4.67
N LEU A 152 22.30 -15.71 4.62
CA LEU A 152 22.07 -14.88 5.78
C LEU A 152 21.03 -15.52 6.70
N ARG A 153 21.35 -15.49 7.98
CA ARG A 153 20.43 -15.86 9.05
C ARG A 153 20.18 -14.59 9.88
N PRO A 154 18.96 -14.07 9.89
CA PRO A 154 18.60 -12.99 10.79
C PRO A 154 18.89 -13.39 12.24
N THR A 155 19.22 -12.43 13.10
CA THR A 155 19.32 -12.65 14.56
C THR A 155 17.94 -12.76 15.19
N ARG A 156 16.93 -12.14 14.57
CA ARG A 156 15.55 -12.07 15.07
C ARG A 156 14.58 -11.66 13.95
N MET A 157 13.36 -12.18 14.02
CA MET A 157 12.20 -11.68 13.26
C MET A 157 11.13 -11.16 14.21
N ASP A 158 10.58 -9.99 13.91
CA ASP A 158 9.38 -9.44 14.54
C ASP A 158 8.26 -9.39 13.52
N PHE A 159 7.08 -9.87 13.93
CA PHE A 159 5.86 -9.82 13.15
C PHE A 159 4.80 -9.03 13.90
N GLU A 160 4.16 -8.10 13.18
CA GLU A 160 3.06 -7.30 13.72
C GLU A 160 1.85 -8.18 14.06
N HIS A 161 1.55 -9.14 13.20
CA HIS A 161 0.39 -10.00 13.30
C HIS A 161 0.49 -11.03 14.45
N GLU A 162 -0.67 -11.57 14.83
CA GLU A 162 -0.78 -12.67 15.78
C GLU A 162 -0.06 -13.93 15.29
N ARG A 163 0.40 -14.75 16.23
CA ARG A 163 1.07 -16.01 15.90
C ARG A 163 0.14 -16.95 15.12
N PRO A 164 0.53 -17.39 13.91
CA PRO A 164 -0.25 -18.37 13.14
C PRO A 164 -0.34 -19.72 13.85
N ALA A 165 -1.38 -20.50 13.52
CA ALA A 165 -1.57 -21.85 14.05
C ALA A 165 -0.40 -22.79 13.72
N ASP A 166 0.14 -22.67 12.51
CA ASP A 166 1.37 -23.35 12.08
C ASP A 166 2.47 -22.33 11.74
N THR A 167 3.65 -22.53 12.32
CA THR A 167 4.85 -21.71 12.07
C THR A 167 6.02 -22.53 11.51
N SER A 168 5.73 -23.72 10.97
CA SER A 168 6.71 -24.61 10.36
C SER A 168 7.50 -23.92 9.24
N VAL A 169 6.80 -23.27 8.31
CA VAL A 169 7.39 -22.51 7.18
C VAL A 169 8.24 -21.35 7.68
N HIS A 170 7.74 -20.54 8.64
CA HIS A 170 8.53 -19.45 9.23
C HIS A 170 9.85 -19.96 9.82
N LYS A 171 9.80 -21.04 10.62
CA LYS A 171 11.00 -21.61 11.26
C LYS A 171 11.97 -22.17 10.23
N GLN A 172 11.46 -22.82 9.18
CA GLN A 172 12.29 -23.39 8.11
C GLN A 172 13.03 -22.30 7.33
N VAL A 173 12.35 -21.19 7.02
CA VAL A 173 12.89 -20.10 6.19
C VAL A 173 13.82 -19.19 6.99
N PHE A 174 13.39 -18.69 8.15
CA PHE A 174 14.15 -17.65 8.87
C PHE A 174 15.24 -18.20 9.81
N GLN A 175 15.06 -19.42 10.33
CA GLN A 175 16.06 -20.11 11.17
C GLN A 175 16.59 -19.29 12.36
N CYS A 176 15.74 -18.47 12.96
CA CYS A 176 16.05 -17.61 14.10
C CYS A 176 14.85 -17.47 15.06
N PRO A 177 15.01 -16.80 16.22
CA PRO A 177 13.90 -16.46 17.10
C PRO A 177 12.82 -15.62 16.39
N LEU A 178 11.56 -16.05 16.52
CA LEU A 178 10.39 -15.40 15.92
C LEU A 178 9.51 -14.82 17.02
N TYR A 179 9.21 -13.53 16.93
CA TYR A 179 8.31 -12.82 17.83
C TYR A 179 7.08 -12.33 17.07
N PHE A 180 5.90 -12.52 17.65
CA PHE A 180 4.61 -12.11 17.07
C PHE A 180 3.96 -11.06 17.97
N ASN A 181 2.91 -10.39 17.50
CA ASN A 181 2.28 -9.26 18.20
C ASN A 181 3.28 -8.16 18.57
N GLN A 182 4.23 -7.87 17.68
CA GLN A 182 5.20 -6.79 17.84
C GLN A 182 4.63 -5.48 17.26
N PRO A 183 5.20 -4.31 17.60
CA PRO A 183 4.71 -3.03 17.05
C PRO A 183 4.83 -2.91 15.53
N SER A 184 5.75 -3.65 14.91
CA SER A 184 5.95 -3.65 13.46
C SER A 184 6.66 -4.91 12.96
N ASN A 185 6.72 -5.06 11.64
CA ASN A 185 7.39 -6.18 10.99
C ASN A 185 8.87 -5.83 10.79
N ARG A 186 9.77 -6.57 11.44
CA ARG A 186 11.22 -6.28 11.42
C ARG A 186 12.05 -7.52 11.19
N ILE A 187 13.15 -7.34 10.49
CA ILE A 187 14.20 -8.34 10.31
C ILE A 187 15.51 -7.76 10.83
N HIS A 188 16.11 -8.46 11.79
CA HIS A 188 17.33 -8.04 12.47
C HIS A 188 18.51 -8.85 11.95
N PHE A 189 19.60 -8.16 11.65
CA PHE A 189 20.84 -8.76 11.18
C PHE A 189 22.03 -8.29 12.02
N PRO A 190 23.11 -9.08 12.11
CA PRO A 190 24.38 -8.57 12.60
C PRO A 190 24.85 -7.40 11.73
N LEU A 191 25.44 -6.36 12.33
CA LEU A 191 25.90 -5.17 11.62
C LEU A 191 26.92 -5.49 10.51
N GLU A 192 27.67 -6.59 10.66
CA GLU A 192 28.62 -7.11 9.68
C GLU A 192 27.96 -7.45 8.33
N THR A 193 26.64 -7.63 8.30
CA THR A 193 25.88 -7.82 7.05
C THR A 193 26.10 -6.68 6.07
N LEU A 194 26.27 -5.44 6.54
CA LEU A 194 26.57 -4.29 5.69
C LEU A 194 27.94 -4.39 4.98
N GLN A 195 28.86 -5.17 5.54
CA GLN A 195 30.23 -5.32 5.05
C GLN A 195 30.37 -6.48 4.04
N LEU A 196 29.31 -7.24 3.81
CA LEU A 196 29.36 -8.36 2.89
C LEU A 196 29.58 -7.89 1.44
N PRO A 197 30.44 -8.58 0.68
CA PRO A 197 30.69 -8.23 -0.70
C PRO A 197 29.43 -8.50 -1.54
N VAL A 198 29.03 -7.51 -2.34
CA VAL A 198 27.99 -7.70 -3.34
C VAL A 198 28.62 -8.29 -4.61
N VAL A 199 28.29 -9.55 -4.89
CA VAL A 199 28.90 -10.35 -5.98
C VAL A 199 28.23 -10.06 -7.32
N ARG A 200 26.95 -9.68 -7.30
CA ARG A 200 26.13 -9.43 -8.50
C ARG A 200 26.01 -7.94 -8.86
N GLY A 201 26.75 -7.08 -8.17
CA GLY A 201 26.67 -5.63 -8.35
C GLY A 201 27.05 -5.22 -9.77
N ASN A 202 26.25 -4.34 -10.37
CA ASN A 202 26.55 -3.73 -11.65
C ASN A 202 26.37 -2.22 -11.51
N GLU A 203 27.45 -1.55 -11.09
CA GLU A 203 27.42 -0.13 -10.79
C GLU A 203 26.96 0.72 -11.98
N ARG A 204 27.35 0.33 -13.21
CA ARG A 204 26.94 1.05 -14.43
C ARG A 204 25.44 0.96 -14.66
N LEU A 205 24.86 -0.23 -14.51
CA LEU A 205 23.41 -0.43 -14.65
C LEU A 205 22.66 0.25 -13.49
N TYR A 206 23.15 0.13 -12.26
CA TYR A 206 22.58 0.82 -11.09
C TYR A 206 22.49 2.34 -11.34
N ARG A 207 23.59 2.98 -11.76
CA ARG A 207 23.62 4.42 -12.07
C ARG A 207 22.73 4.82 -13.25
N ALA A 208 22.43 3.88 -14.16
CA ALA A 208 21.51 4.13 -15.27
C ALA A 208 20.04 4.04 -14.85
N LEU A 209 19.71 3.19 -13.86
CA LEU A 209 18.36 3.01 -13.34
C LEU A 209 17.96 4.10 -12.33
N GLU A 210 18.90 4.61 -11.54
CA GLU A 210 18.62 5.59 -10.47
C GLU A 210 17.91 6.87 -10.97
N PRO A 211 18.28 7.50 -12.11
CA PRO A 211 17.54 8.65 -12.64
C PRO A 211 16.12 8.32 -13.10
N TYR A 212 15.91 7.10 -13.62
CA TYR A 212 14.57 6.63 -13.99
C TYR A 212 13.70 6.45 -12.74
N LEU A 213 14.21 5.78 -11.70
CA LEU A 213 13.50 5.60 -10.44
C LEU A 213 13.17 6.94 -9.77
N GLU A 214 14.09 7.91 -9.80
CA GLU A 214 13.83 9.25 -9.26
C GLU A 214 12.72 9.98 -10.03
N ARG A 215 12.70 9.83 -11.36
CA ARG A 215 11.63 10.39 -12.18
C ARG A 215 10.28 9.73 -11.86
N GLU A 216 10.21 8.41 -11.73
CA GLU A 216 8.97 7.71 -11.40
C GLU A 216 8.49 8.03 -9.98
N ARG A 217 9.42 8.12 -9.02
CA ARG A 217 9.16 8.55 -7.64
C ARG A 217 8.51 9.93 -7.62
N GLN A 218 9.04 10.88 -8.39
CA GLN A 218 8.48 12.22 -8.51
C GLN A 218 7.10 12.22 -9.17
N GLN A 219 6.88 11.43 -10.23
CA GLN A 219 5.57 11.33 -10.88
C GLN A 219 4.50 10.78 -9.93
N ARG A 220 4.83 9.76 -9.14
CA ARG A 220 3.93 9.23 -8.11
C ARG A 220 3.68 10.22 -6.98
N ALA A 221 4.68 11.00 -6.57
CA ALA A 221 4.49 12.08 -5.58
C ALA A 221 3.58 13.22 -6.09
N VAL A 222 3.75 13.66 -7.35
CA VAL A 222 2.90 14.69 -7.97
C VAL A 222 1.44 14.22 -8.08
N SER A 223 1.25 12.94 -8.36
CA SER A 223 -0.07 12.32 -8.41
C SER A 223 -0.77 12.35 -7.05
N ASP A 224 -0.05 12.02 -5.98
CA ASP A 224 -0.53 12.14 -4.59
C ASP A 224 -0.90 13.59 -4.24
N GLU A 225 -0.09 14.56 -4.66
CA GLU A 225 -0.37 15.98 -4.42
C GLU A 225 -1.61 16.44 -5.16
N LEU A 226 -1.77 16.07 -6.44
CA LEU A 226 -2.95 16.40 -7.24
C LEU A 226 -4.22 15.81 -6.63
N LEU A 227 -4.20 14.52 -6.25
CA LEU A 227 -5.34 13.86 -5.62
C LEU A 227 -5.68 14.49 -4.28
N SER A 228 -4.68 14.80 -3.47
CA SER A 228 -4.87 15.49 -2.21
C SER A 228 -5.44 16.91 -2.43
N GLN A 229 -4.98 17.60 -3.47
CA GLN A 229 -5.47 18.93 -3.84
C GLN A 229 -6.94 18.87 -4.29
N VAL A 230 -7.29 17.97 -5.21
CA VAL A 230 -8.66 17.73 -5.66
C VAL A 230 -9.56 17.37 -4.48
N THR A 231 -9.11 16.47 -3.60
CA THR A 231 -9.85 16.07 -2.38
C THR A 231 -10.10 17.25 -1.46
N ARG A 232 -9.10 18.10 -1.22
CA ARG A 232 -9.24 19.33 -0.40
C ARG A 232 -10.24 20.31 -1.02
N MET A 233 -10.21 20.49 -2.33
CA MET A 233 -11.13 21.40 -3.03
C MET A 233 -12.57 20.88 -2.96
N ILE A 234 -12.78 19.57 -3.20
CA ILE A 234 -14.09 18.92 -3.03
C ILE A 234 -14.60 19.11 -1.58
N ALA A 235 -13.74 18.89 -0.59
CA ALA A 235 -14.12 19.02 0.82
C ALA A 235 -14.46 20.46 1.20
N ALA A 236 -13.71 21.44 0.69
CA ALA A 236 -13.91 22.86 0.98
C ALA A 236 -15.26 23.38 0.45
N GLU A 237 -15.71 22.85 -0.69
CA GLU A 237 -16.96 23.28 -1.34
C GLU A 237 -18.16 22.38 -1.01
N MET A 238 -17.96 21.29 -0.26
CA MET A 238 -18.98 20.28 -0.02
C MET A 238 -20.29 20.84 0.58
N SER A 239 -20.18 21.83 1.48
CA SER A 239 -21.32 22.44 2.16
C SER A 239 -22.21 23.29 1.24
N SER A 240 -21.65 23.78 0.12
CA SER A 240 -22.38 24.45 -0.97
C SER A 240 -22.90 23.48 -2.04
N GLY A 241 -22.62 22.18 -1.89
CA GLY A 241 -22.82 21.15 -2.90
C GLY A 241 -21.49 20.73 -3.51
N ALA A 242 -21.31 19.42 -3.73
CA ALA A 242 -20.06 18.90 -4.27
C ALA A 242 -19.75 19.51 -5.65
N PRO A 243 -18.55 20.06 -5.87
CA PRO A 243 -18.20 20.68 -7.13
C PRO A 243 -18.22 19.65 -8.27
N SER A 244 -18.50 20.12 -9.46
CA SER A 244 -18.37 19.35 -10.69
C SER A 244 -16.91 19.18 -11.09
N LEU A 245 -16.65 18.19 -11.94
CA LEU A 245 -15.31 17.98 -12.50
C LEU A 245 -14.83 19.20 -13.33
N ASP A 246 -15.75 19.93 -13.96
CA ASP A 246 -15.43 21.12 -14.74
C ASP A 246 -14.93 22.25 -13.81
N GLU A 247 -15.63 22.53 -12.71
CA GLU A 247 -15.26 23.54 -11.71
C GLU A 247 -13.89 23.25 -11.09
N ILE A 248 -13.64 22.00 -10.68
CA ILE A 248 -12.31 21.61 -10.17
C ILE A 248 -11.24 21.77 -11.24
N SER A 249 -11.54 21.42 -12.50
CA SER A 249 -10.55 21.54 -13.58
C SER A 249 -10.15 22.98 -13.87
N GLU A 250 -11.11 23.91 -13.84
CA GLU A 250 -10.87 25.35 -14.00
C GLU A 250 -10.00 25.90 -12.87
N GLN A 251 -10.31 25.56 -11.62
CA GLN A 251 -9.52 26.00 -10.47
C GLN A 251 -8.09 25.45 -10.48
N LEU A 252 -7.87 24.26 -11.06
CA LEU A 252 -6.54 23.66 -11.23
C LEU A 252 -5.81 24.16 -12.49
N ASN A 253 -6.42 25.03 -13.30
CA ASN A 253 -5.91 25.43 -14.63
C ASN A 253 -5.62 24.21 -15.54
N LEU A 254 -6.46 23.17 -15.46
CA LEU A 254 -6.39 21.97 -16.28
C LEU A 254 -7.64 21.87 -17.17
N SER A 255 -7.50 21.28 -18.35
CA SER A 255 -8.69 20.86 -19.09
C SER A 255 -9.41 19.72 -18.36
N ARG A 256 -10.74 19.68 -18.45
CA ARG A 256 -11.56 18.55 -17.94
C ARG A 256 -11.01 17.19 -18.40
N ARG A 257 -10.62 17.07 -19.67
CA ARG A 257 -10.03 15.85 -20.24
C ARG A 257 -8.71 15.47 -19.57
N THR A 258 -7.86 16.45 -19.28
CA THR A 258 -6.58 16.22 -18.60
C THR A 258 -6.80 15.71 -17.18
N LEU A 259 -7.68 16.37 -16.41
CA LEU A 259 -7.98 15.97 -15.05
C LEU A 259 -8.65 14.58 -15.01
N GLN A 260 -9.63 14.34 -15.88
CA GLN A 260 -10.30 13.05 -15.98
C GLN A 260 -9.34 11.91 -16.34
N ARG A 261 -8.40 12.15 -17.28
CA ARG A 261 -7.37 11.18 -17.63
C ARG A 261 -6.49 10.85 -16.44
N ARG A 262 -5.99 11.87 -15.72
CA ARG A 262 -5.13 11.67 -14.54
C ARG A 262 -5.86 10.91 -13.43
N LEU A 263 -7.09 11.27 -13.11
CA LEU A 263 -7.91 10.51 -12.14
C LEU A 263 -8.09 9.06 -12.58
N LYS A 264 -8.37 8.83 -13.87
CA LYS A 264 -8.51 7.48 -14.43
C LYS A 264 -7.21 6.68 -14.42
N GLU A 265 -6.06 7.32 -14.62
CA GLU A 265 -4.74 6.68 -14.49
C GLU A 265 -4.52 6.12 -13.07
N HIS A 266 -5.11 6.75 -12.06
CA HIS A 266 -5.13 6.26 -10.67
C HIS A 266 -6.32 5.35 -10.34
N GLY A 267 -7.08 4.90 -11.35
CA GLY A 267 -8.27 4.06 -11.13
C GLY A 267 -9.44 4.77 -10.43
N ILE A 268 -9.45 6.11 -10.41
CA ILE A 268 -10.43 6.91 -9.67
C ILE A 268 -11.46 7.50 -10.62
N GLU A 269 -12.72 7.20 -10.34
CA GLU A 269 -13.83 7.96 -10.88
C GLU A 269 -14.11 9.18 -9.99
N TYR A 270 -14.27 10.35 -10.59
CA TYR A 270 -14.52 11.59 -9.84
C TYR A 270 -15.77 11.51 -8.94
N SER A 271 -16.84 10.87 -9.41
CA SER A 271 -18.04 10.60 -8.63
C SER A 271 -17.77 9.77 -7.39
N SER A 272 -16.90 8.75 -7.51
CA SER A 272 -16.49 7.91 -6.38
C SER A 272 -15.65 8.71 -5.39
N LEU A 273 -14.75 9.58 -5.86
CA LEU A 273 -13.95 10.45 -5.00
C LEU A 273 -14.85 11.41 -4.20
N VAL A 274 -15.82 12.06 -4.85
CA VAL A 274 -16.81 12.92 -4.17
C VAL A 274 -17.55 12.16 -3.07
N GLU A 275 -17.98 10.93 -3.38
CA GLU A 275 -18.73 10.12 -2.42
C GLU A 275 -17.86 9.66 -1.24
N ASP A 276 -16.58 9.39 -1.48
CA ASP A 276 -15.60 9.13 -0.43
C ASP A 276 -15.39 10.35 0.47
N VAL A 277 -15.20 11.55 -0.10
CA VAL A 277 -15.06 12.78 0.69
C VAL A 277 -16.30 13.03 1.54
N ARG A 278 -17.51 12.80 0.99
CA ARG A 278 -18.76 12.89 1.75
C ARG A 278 -18.79 11.94 2.93
N ARG A 279 -18.37 10.69 2.73
CA ARG A 279 -18.32 9.69 3.80
C ARG A 279 -17.38 10.14 4.91
N GLU A 280 -16.15 10.54 4.57
CA GLU A 280 -15.15 10.96 5.57
C GLU A 280 -15.62 12.18 6.37
N LEU A 281 -16.17 13.21 5.69
CA LEU A 281 -16.73 14.39 6.36
C LEU A 281 -17.91 14.02 7.27
N ALA A 282 -18.81 13.12 6.82
CA ALA A 282 -19.94 12.69 7.62
C ALA A 282 -19.49 11.95 8.88
N LEU A 283 -18.51 11.05 8.75
CA LEU A 283 -17.93 10.34 9.89
C LEU A 283 -17.28 11.32 10.89
N ALA A 284 -16.52 12.29 10.40
CA ALA A 284 -15.88 13.33 11.21
C ALA A 284 -16.92 14.19 11.94
N TYR A 285 -17.92 14.74 11.24
CA TYR A 285 -18.96 15.56 11.89
C TYR A 285 -19.81 14.77 12.89
N ILE A 286 -20.08 13.48 12.64
CA ILE A 286 -20.85 12.68 13.59
C ILE A 286 -20.07 12.45 14.89
N LYS A 287 -18.74 12.30 14.79
CA LYS A 287 -17.84 12.01 15.91
C LYS A 287 -17.42 13.25 16.68
N ASP A 288 -17.07 14.32 15.97
CA ASP A 288 -16.31 15.45 16.50
C ASP A 288 -17.14 16.75 16.56
N SER A 289 -18.47 16.69 16.41
CA SER A 289 -19.35 17.86 16.49
C SER A 289 -20.74 17.54 17.06
N ASP A 290 -21.39 18.58 17.59
CA ASP A 290 -22.77 18.53 18.08
C ASP A 290 -23.83 18.81 17.00
N TYR A 291 -23.43 18.89 15.71
CA TYR A 291 -24.37 19.13 14.61
C TYR A 291 -25.48 18.08 14.60
N SER A 292 -26.71 18.52 14.36
CA SER A 292 -27.86 17.65 14.13
C SER A 292 -27.67 16.84 12.85
N MET A 293 -28.38 15.72 12.71
CA MET A 293 -28.30 14.89 11.49
C MET A 293 -28.76 15.64 10.24
N THR A 294 -29.66 16.61 10.41
CA THR A 294 -30.11 17.50 9.33
C THR A 294 -29.01 18.45 8.91
N GLU A 295 -28.29 19.06 9.87
CA GLU A 295 -27.14 19.92 9.58
C GLU A 295 -26.00 19.14 8.92
N ILE A 296 -25.68 17.95 9.42
CA ILE A 296 -24.65 17.09 8.84
C ILE A 296 -25.01 16.70 7.40
N SER A 297 -26.28 16.36 7.15
CA SER A 297 -26.77 16.07 5.79
C SER A 297 -26.48 17.25 4.84
N LEU A 298 -26.74 18.48 5.28
CA LEU A 298 -26.50 19.67 4.47
C LEU A 298 -25.00 19.94 4.28
N LEU A 299 -24.21 19.85 5.35
CA LEU A 299 -22.75 20.08 5.32
C LEU A 299 -22.01 19.10 4.41
N VAL A 300 -22.53 17.87 4.26
CA VAL A 300 -21.97 16.87 3.34
C VAL A 300 -22.65 16.85 1.97
N GLY A 301 -23.38 17.92 1.63
CA GLY A 301 -23.86 18.19 0.28
C GLY A 301 -25.08 17.36 -0.15
N TYR A 302 -25.91 16.90 0.80
CA TYR A 302 -27.22 16.30 0.50
C TYR A 302 -28.35 17.31 0.70
N ALA A 303 -29.21 17.46 -0.31
CA ALA A 303 -30.40 18.30 -0.24
C ALA A 303 -31.45 17.80 0.76
N GLU A 304 -31.48 16.49 1.04
CA GLU A 304 -32.47 15.85 1.92
C GLU A 304 -31.83 14.81 2.84
N SER A 305 -32.21 14.85 4.12
CA SER A 305 -31.70 13.93 5.16
C SER A 305 -32.01 12.46 4.90
N GLY A 306 -33.08 12.17 4.14
CA GLY A 306 -33.42 10.81 3.73
C GLY A 306 -32.39 10.21 2.78
N SER A 307 -31.86 11.01 1.85
CA SER A 307 -30.80 10.60 0.91
C SER A 307 -29.48 10.37 1.63
N PHE A 308 -29.12 11.29 2.55
CA PHE A 308 -27.95 11.11 3.42
C PHE A 308 -28.04 9.83 4.25
N THR A 309 -29.19 9.57 4.89
CA THR A 309 -29.37 8.38 5.74
C THR A 309 -29.20 7.07 4.96
N ARG A 310 -29.71 7.00 3.73
CA ARG A 310 -29.54 5.82 2.87
C ARG A 310 -28.08 5.63 2.47
N ALA A 311 -27.41 6.71 2.07
CA ALA A 311 -26.01 6.66 1.70
C ALA A 311 -25.12 6.26 2.89
N PHE A 312 -25.35 6.86 4.06
CA PHE A 312 -24.61 6.56 5.28
C PHE A 312 -24.78 5.09 5.72
N ARG A 313 -26.00 4.56 5.63
CA ARG A 313 -26.25 3.12 5.86
C ARG A 313 -25.51 2.24 4.87
N ARG A 314 -25.51 2.60 3.59
CA ARG A 314 -24.76 1.88 2.55
C ARG A 314 -23.26 1.87 2.84
N TRP A 315 -22.71 2.96 3.37
CA TRP A 315 -21.29 3.06 3.70
C TRP A 315 -20.88 2.31 4.98
N THR A 316 -21.72 2.38 6.02
CA THR A 316 -21.32 1.99 7.39
C THR A 316 -22.10 0.81 7.98
N GLY A 317 -23.14 0.36 7.29
CA GLY A 317 -24.10 -0.64 7.79
C GLY A 317 -25.10 -0.11 8.83
N HIS A 318 -24.92 1.11 9.34
CA HIS A 318 -25.70 1.68 10.44
C HIS A 318 -26.39 2.99 10.03
N SER A 319 -27.48 3.37 10.69
CA SER A 319 -28.00 4.74 10.53
C SER A 319 -27.04 5.75 11.19
N PRO A 320 -27.02 7.01 10.74
CA PRO A 320 -26.20 8.07 11.35
C PRO A 320 -26.41 8.19 12.87
N GLN A 321 -27.66 8.11 13.35
CA GLN A 321 -27.98 8.17 14.77
C GLN A 321 -27.48 6.95 15.55
N GLN A 322 -27.66 5.75 14.98
CA GLN A 322 -27.14 4.52 15.58
C GLN A 322 -25.63 4.61 15.74
N TYR A 323 -24.95 5.03 14.67
CA TYR A 323 -23.51 5.22 14.65
C TYR A 323 -23.07 6.22 15.74
N ARG A 324 -23.68 7.41 15.81
CA ARG A 324 -23.36 8.39 16.86
C ARG A 324 -23.48 7.82 18.28
N SER A 325 -24.54 7.05 18.55
CA SER A 325 -24.79 6.46 19.86
C SER A 325 -23.80 5.36 20.25
N THR A 326 -23.14 4.74 19.27
CA THR A 326 -22.11 3.70 19.50
C THR A 326 -20.72 4.27 19.65
N THR A 327 -20.43 5.45 19.08
CA THR A 327 -19.08 6.03 19.08
C THR A 327 -18.83 7.02 20.23
N LEU A 328 -19.88 7.57 20.84
CA LEU A 328 -19.79 8.47 21.99
C LEU A 328 -20.25 7.74 23.27
N PRO A 329 -19.44 7.69 24.35
CA PRO A 329 -19.88 7.08 25.61
C PRO A 329 -21.10 7.84 26.14
N ARG A 330 -22.11 7.10 26.61
CA ARG A 330 -23.25 7.66 27.33
C ARG A 330 -22.72 8.36 28.59
N SER A 331 -22.86 9.68 28.64
CA SER A 331 -22.65 10.49 29.84
C SER A 331 -23.69 10.18 30.92
#